data_AF-A0A0G1HRY7-F1
#
_entry.id   AF-A0A0G1HRY7-F1
#
_cell.length_a   1.000
_cell.length_b   1.000
_cell.length_c   1.000
_cell.angle_alpha   90.00
_cell.angle_beta   90.00
_cell.angle_gamma   90.00
#
_symmetry.space_group_name_H-M   'P 1'
#
loop_
_entity.id
_entity.type
_entity.pdbx_description
1 polymer ?
#
loop_
_entity_poly.entity_id
_entity_poly.type
_entity_poly.pdbx_seq_one_letter_code
_entity_poly.pdbx_strand_id
1 'polypeptide(L)'
;MRKELTDEWQERGMKEGLEYAILTDEITRAWADRSVRDYKKFTGLKKENLRDNMTNLELVLNMLAEASTTEISKKKTPKGLESNKQVARMGGTAAKKARIEIEKQTGESVIISKNAKSPNKDNK
;
A
#
# COMPACT_ATOMS: atom_id res chain seq x y z
N MET A 1 -6.52 -8.66 -7.66
CA MET A 1 -5.69 -7.44 -7.50
C MET A 1 -4.21 -7.72 -7.59
N ARG A 2 -3.56 -8.37 -6.61
CA ARG A 2 -2.10 -8.58 -6.65
C ARG A 2 -1.61 -9.27 -7.94
N LYS A 3 -2.28 -10.36 -8.37
CA LYS A 3 -1.96 -11.03 -9.64
C LYS A 3 -2.07 -10.08 -10.84
N GLU A 4 -3.16 -9.32 -10.91
CA GLU A 4 -3.41 -8.40 -12.03
C GLU A 4 -2.37 -7.28 -12.12
N LEU A 5 -1.92 -6.75 -10.98
CA LEU A 5 -0.84 -5.76 -10.93
C LEU A 5 0.49 -6.36 -11.40
N THR A 6 0.82 -7.58 -10.98
CA THR A 6 2.05 -8.25 -11.40
C THR A 6 2.01 -8.65 -12.88
N ASP A 7 0.85 -9.05 -13.40
CA ASP A 7 0.66 -9.35 -14.82
C ASP A 7 0.83 -8.07 -15.66
N GLU A 8 0.29 -6.94 -15.21
CA GLU A 8 0.49 -5.64 -15.87
C GLU A 8 1.96 -5.19 -15.81
N TRP A 9 2.67 -5.37 -14.70
CA TRP A 9 4.10 -5.07 -14.64
C TRP A 9 4.93 -5.95 -15.57
N GLN A 10 4.59 -7.24 -15.68
CA GLN A 10 5.22 -8.15 -16.62
C GLN A 10 5.01 -7.67 -18.06
N GLU A 11 3.78 -7.26 -18.40
CA GLU A 11 3.44 -6.67 -19.71
C GLU A 11 4.22 -5.36 -19.97
N ARG A 12 4.53 -4.58 -18.93
CA ARG A 12 5.40 -3.38 -19.03
C ARG A 12 6.90 -3.69 -19.03
N GLY A 13 7.27 -4.97 -19.02
CA GLY A 13 8.67 -5.42 -19.07
C GLY A 13 9.43 -5.24 -17.75
N MET A 14 8.72 -5.12 -16.63
CA MET A 14 9.33 -5.05 -15.30
C MET A 14 9.82 -6.42 -14.86
N LYS A 15 10.96 -6.47 -14.18
CA LYS A 15 11.59 -7.71 -13.72
C LYS A 15 11.04 -8.14 -12.35
N GLU A 16 10.63 -9.40 -12.28
CA GLU A 16 10.28 -10.02 -11.01
C GLU A 16 11.43 -9.94 -9.98
N GLY A 17 11.07 -9.98 -8.70
CA GLY A 17 12.02 -9.82 -7.60
C GLY A 17 12.25 -8.36 -7.27
N LEU A 18 13.42 -7.81 -7.65
CA LEU A 18 13.87 -6.50 -7.16
C LEU A 18 12.96 -5.36 -7.63
N GLU A 19 12.58 -5.31 -8.90
CA GLU A 19 11.77 -4.19 -9.40
C GLU A 19 10.33 -4.26 -8.86
N TYR A 20 9.77 -5.46 -8.73
CA TYR A 20 8.46 -5.64 -8.11
C TYR A 20 8.48 -5.21 -6.63
N ALA A 21 9.55 -5.53 -5.91
CA ALA A 21 9.72 -5.08 -4.52
C ALA A 21 9.82 -3.55 -4.44
N ILE A 22 10.56 -2.91 -5.36
CA ILE A 22 10.67 -1.45 -5.46
C ILE A 22 9.30 -0.83 -5.73
N LEU A 23 8.56 -1.32 -6.73
CA LEU A 23 7.26 -0.75 -7.10
C LEU A 23 6.21 -0.97 -6.01
N THR A 24 6.19 -2.14 -5.38
CA THR A 24 5.32 -2.42 -4.21
C THR A 24 5.64 -1.48 -3.06
N ASP A 25 6.91 -1.19 -2.84
CA ASP A 25 7.36 -0.28 -1.80
C ASP A 25 6.99 1.18 -2.11
N GLU A 26 7.04 1.60 -3.37
CA GLU A 26 6.52 2.91 -3.80
C GLU A 26 5.00 3.05 -3.60
N ILE A 27 4.22 2.02 -3.95
CA ILE A 27 2.77 1.98 -3.67
C ILE A 27 2.54 2.14 -2.16
N THR A 28 3.24 1.33 -1.36
CA THR A 28 3.08 1.30 0.10
C THR A 28 3.46 2.64 0.72
N ARG A 29 4.58 3.24 0.32
CA ARG A 29 4.99 4.59 0.78
C ARG A 29 3.93 5.62 0.45
N ALA A 30 3.40 5.58 -0.77
CA ALA A 30 2.44 6.57 -1.23
C ALA A 30 1.11 6.51 -0.49
N TRP A 31 0.59 5.32 -0.13
CA TRP A 31 -0.68 5.21 0.59
C TRP A 31 -0.54 5.19 2.12
N ALA A 32 0.55 4.63 2.65
CA ALA A 32 0.75 4.41 4.08
C ALA A 32 1.73 5.39 4.74
N ASP A 33 2.34 6.29 3.95
CA ASP A 33 3.42 7.19 4.41
C ASP A 33 4.61 6.45 5.06
N ARG A 34 4.80 5.17 4.71
CA ARG A 34 5.83 4.28 5.28
C ARG A 34 6.36 3.34 4.20
N SER A 35 7.67 3.06 4.24
CA SER A 35 8.22 1.94 3.46
C SER A 35 7.67 0.62 3.96
N VAL A 36 7.69 -0.44 3.13
CA VAL A 36 7.32 -1.79 3.56
C VAL A 36 8.16 -2.22 4.76
N ARG A 37 9.45 -1.86 4.78
CA ARG A 37 10.36 -2.17 5.88
C ARG A 37 9.96 -1.45 7.17
N ASP A 38 9.68 -0.15 7.08
CA ASP A 38 9.32 0.65 8.26
C ASP A 38 7.92 0.33 8.75
N TYR A 39 7.01 -0.04 7.85
CA TYR A 39 5.68 -0.52 8.20
C TYR A 39 5.77 -1.85 8.96
N LYS A 40 6.56 -2.81 8.47
CA LYS A 40 6.83 -4.06 9.22
C LYS A 40 7.42 -3.78 10.60
N LYS A 41 8.41 -2.89 10.71
CA LYS A 41 8.97 -2.49 12.00
C LYS A 41 7.92 -1.87 12.92
N PHE A 42 7.09 -0.97 12.38
CA PHE A 42 6.02 -0.30 13.11
C PHE A 42 4.97 -1.29 13.64
N THR A 43 4.68 -2.36 12.90
CA THR A 43 3.76 -3.43 13.31
C THR A 43 4.43 -4.58 14.07
N GLY A 44 5.74 -4.49 14.33
CA GLY A 44 6.50 -5.50 15.08
C GLY A 44 6.84 -6.77 14.30
N LEU A 45 6.66 -6.77 12.97
CA LEU A 45 6.92 -7.92 12.10
C LEU A 45 8.40 -8.04 11.77
N LYS A 46 8.94 -9.27 11.85
CA LYS A 46 10.33 -9.58 11.49
C LYS A 46 10.40 -10.34 10.17
N LYS A 47 9.75 -11.50 10.09
CA LYS A 47 9.77 -12.39 8.92
C LYS A 47 8.39 -12.53 8.27
N GLU A 48 7.37 -12.11 8.97
CA GLU A 48 5.98 -12.23 8.58
C GLU A 48 5.66 -11.35 7.36
N ASN A 49 4.67 -11.79 6.59
CA ASN A 49 4.13 -11.01 5.49
C ASN A 49 3.35 -9.82 6.05
N LEU A 50 3.59 -8.62 5.52
CA LEU A 50 2.89 -7.42 5.96
C LEU A 50 1.39 -7.50 5.65
N ARG A 51 1.03 -7.98 4.45
CA ARG A 51 -0.37 -8.04 3.99
C ARG A 51 -1.22 -8.96 4.87
N ASP A 52 -0.66 -10.09 5.28
CA ASP A 52 -1.37 -11.08 6.12
C ASP A 52 -1.54 -10.58 7.57
N ASN A 53 -0.89 -9.47 7.92
CA ASN A 53 -0.95 -8.84 9.24
C ASN A 53 -1.61 -7.46 9.23
N MET A 54 -2.13 -7.02 8.08
CA MET A 54 -2.95 -5.81 7.96
C MET A 54 -4.33 -6.03 8.55
N THR A 55 -4.92 -4.98 9.11
CA THR A 55 -6.35 -4.92 9.40
C THR A 55 -7.17 -4.98 8.10
N ASN A 56 -8.48 -5.24 8.22
CA ASN A 56 -9.37 -5.28 7.07
C ASN A 56 -9.32 -3.98 6.26
N LEU A 57 -9.29 -2.83 6.93
CA LEU A 57 -9.28 -1.54 6.27
C LEU A 57 -7.93 -1.24 5.59
N GLU A 58 -6.81 -1.55 6.24
CA GLU A 58 -5.48 -1.46 5.62
C GLU A 58 -5.39 -2.36 4.37
N LEU A 59 -5.96 -3.57 4.42
CA LEU A 59 -6.00 -4.49 3.29
C LEU A 59 -6.82 -3.92 2.12
N VAL A 60 -8.00 -3.35 2.38
CA VAL A 60 -8.85 -2.73 1.35
C VAL A 60 -8.15 -1.52 0.72
N LEU A 61 -7.51 -0.67 1.52
CA LEU A 61 -6.76 0.47 1.00
C LEU A 61 -5.54 0.04 0.17
N ASN A 62 -4.82 -1.00 0.61
CA ASN A 62 -3.74 -1.57 -0.18
C ASN A 62 -4.27 -2.15 -1.50
N MET A 63 -5.43 -2.81 -1.50
CA MET A 63 -6.07 -3.29 -2.72
C MET A 63 -6.51 -2.16 -3.65
N LEU A 64 -7.03 -1.05 -3.10
CA LEU A 64 -7.36 0.15 -3.86
C LEU A 64 -6.11 0.76 -4.50
N ALA A 65 -4.98 0.78 -3.78
CA ALA A 65 -3.71 1.27 -4.28
C ALA A 65 -3.18 0.39 -5.44
N GLU A 66 -3.25 -0.93 -5.28
CA GLU A 66 -2.90 -1.92 -6.32
C GLU A 66 -3.78 -1.74 -7.56
N ALA A 67 -5.11 -1.71 -7.38
CA ALA A 67 -6.08 -1.53 -8.47
C ALA A 67 -5.86 -0.23 -9.23
N SER A 68 -5.71 0.88 -8.50
CA SER A 68 -5.51 2.20 -9.09
C SER A 68 -4.19 2.26 -9.87
N THR A 69 -3.13 1.65 -9.34
CA THR A 69 -1.83 1.56 -10.05
C THR A 69 -1.99 0.80 -11.37
N THR A 70 -2.66 -0.35 -11.34
CA THR A 70 -2.93 -1.16 -12.54
C THR A 70 -3.72 -0.37 -13.59
N GLU A 71 -4.83 0.26 -13.20
CA GLU A 71 -5.68 1.00 -14.15
C GLU A 71 -4.95 2.21 -14.75
N ILE A 72 -4.16 2.92 -13.94
CA ILE A 72 -3.34 4.04 -14.43
C ILE A 72 -2.24 3.53 -15.38
N SER A 73 -1.62 2.40 -15.06
CA SER A 73 -0.58 1.78 -15.90
C SER A 73 -1.14 1.38 -17.27
N LYS A 74 -2.30 0.72 -17.32
CA LYS A 74 -2.98 0.34 -18.56
C LYS A 74 -3.28 1.55 -19.46
N LYS A 75 -3.58 2.72 -18.87
CA LYS A 75 -3.87 3.95 -19.62
C LYS A 75 -2.62 4.73 -20.04
N LYS A 76 -1.59 4.78 -19.18
CA LYS A 76 -0.38 5.57 -19.43
C LYS A 76 0.72 4.80 -20.15
N THR A 77 0.67 3.47 -20.13
CA THR A 77 1.67 2.56 -20.71
C THR A 77 3.11 2.97 -20.32
N PRO A 78 3.43 3.08 -19.02
CA PRO A 78 4.73 3.56 -18.56
C PRO A 78 5.86 2.66 -19.06
N LYS A 79 7.00 3.27 -19.38
CA LYS A 79 8.20 2.55 -19.86
C LYS A 79 9.35 2.69 -18.87
N GLY A 80 9.95 1.55 -18.53
CA GLY A 80 11.07 1.47 -17.59
C GLY A 80 10.67 1.73 -16.13
N LEU A 81 11.62 1.50 -15.23
CA LEU A 81 11.38 1.52 -13.79
C LEU A 81 10.90 2.89 -13.28
N GLU A 82 11.54 4.00 -13.71
CA GLU A 82 11.21 5.33 -13.18
C GLU A 82 9.79 5.78 -13.53
N SER A 83 9.32 5.51 -14.75
CA SER A 83 7.93 5.80 -15.13
C SER A 83 6.94 4.93 -14.36
N ASN A 84 7.27 3.65 -14.16
CA ASN A 84 6.45 2.75 -13.34
C ASN A 84 6.41 3.17 -11.86
N LYS A 85 7.51 3.70 -11.30
CA LYS A 85 7.51 4.28 -9.94
C LYS A 85 6.55 5.46 -9.84
N GLN A 86 6.50 6.34 -10.85
CA GLN A 86 5.54 7.45 -10.87
C GLN A 86 4.10 6.92 -10.88
N VAL A 87 3.79 5.91 -11.70
CA VAL A 87 2.47 5.28 -11.74
C VAL A 87 2.10 4.59 -10.41
N ALA A 88 3.03 3.88 -9.79
CA ALA A 88 2.89 3.30 -8.45
C ALA A 88 2.54 4.37 -7.40
N ARG A 89 3.25 5.50 -7.41
CA ARG A 89 2.97 6.64 -6.51
C ARG A 89 1.58 7.23 -6.77
N MET A 90 1.15 7.33 -8.03
CA MET A 90 -0.18 7.82 -8.37
C MET A 90 -1.28 6.91 -7.82
N GLY A 91 -1.15 5.59 -8.01
CA GLY A 91 -2.11 4.62 -7.47
C GLY A 91 -2.15 4.60 -5.95
N GLY A 92 -0.97 4.63 -5.30
CA GLY A 92 -0.89 4.77 -3.85
C GLY A 92 -1.48 6.10 -3.32
N THR A 93 -1.32 7.20 -4.06
CA THR A 93 -1.92 8.49 -3.68
C THR A 93 -3.45 8.46 -3.73
N ALA A 94 -4.05 7.70 -4.65
CA ALA A 94 -5.51 7.52 -4.67
C ALA A 94 -6.00 6.83 -3.38
N ALA A 95 -5.32 5.76 -2.96
CA ALA A 95 -5.61 5.11 -1.68
C ALA A 95 -5.31 6.00 -0.47
N LYS A 96 -4.26 6.83 -0.51
CA LYS A 96 -3.99 7.82 0.55
C LYS A 96 -5.15 8.79 0.74
N LYS A 97 -5.73 9.29 -0.35
CA LYS A 97 -6.89 10.20 -0.28
C LYS A 97 -8.09 9.52 0.39
N ALA A 98 -8.36 8.26 0.02
CA ALA A 98 -9.41 7.47 0.67
C ALA A 98 -9.10 7.26 2.16
N ARG A 99 -7.85 6.91 2.51
CA ARG A 99 -7.40 6.77 3.91
C ARG A 99 -7.66 8.05 4.70
N ILE A 100 -7.18 9.20 4.22
CA ILE A 100 -7.32 10.49 4.90
C ILE A 100 -8.79 10.86 5.10
N GLU A 101 -9.63 10.64 4.09
CA GLU A 101 -11.06 10.92 4.23
C GLU A 101 -11.70 10.02 5.30
N ILE A 102 -11.36 8.72 5.34
CA ILE A 102 -11.86 7.82 6.38
C ILE A 102 -11.37 8.27 7.76
N GLU A 103 -10.07 8.54 7.92
CA GLU A 103 -9.48 9.02 9.18
C GLU A 103 -10.14 10.31 9.67
N LYS A 104 -10.51 11.21 8.75
CA LYS A 104 -11.24 12.44 9.06
C LYS A 104 -12.66 12.17 9.56
N GLN A 105 -13.36 11.19 8.99
CA GLN A 105 -14.74 10.87 9.37
C GLN A 105 -14.80 10.04 10.67
N THR A 106 -13.81 9.18 10.91
CA THR A 106 -13.76 8.33 12.11
C THR A 106 -13.05 8.99 13.29
N GLY A 107 -12.16 9.93 13.04
CA GLY A 107 -11.27 10.50 14.07
C GLY A 107 -10.14 9.56 14.50
N GLU A 108 -9.99 8.40 13.86
CA GLU A 108 -9.00 7.38 14.19
C GLU A 108 -8.05 7.14 13.02
N SER A 109 -6.76 6.93 13.33
CA SER A 109 -5.76 6.51 12.34
C SER A 109 -6.10 5.12 11.81
N VAL A 110 -6.06 4.94 10.49
CA VAL A 110 -6.25 3.62 9.89
C VAL A 110 -4.98 2.77 10.03
N ILE A 111 -3.82 3.42 10.08
CA ILE A 111 -2.52 2.77 10.27
C ILE A 111 -2.26 2.66 11.77
N ILE A 112 -2.40 1.46 12.30
CA ILE A 112 -2.33 1.20 13.74
C ILE A 112 -1.26 0.14 14.00
N SER A 113 -0.38 0.37 14.99
CA SER A 113 0.54 -0.68 15.41
C SER A 113 -0.23 -1.73 16.23
N LYS A 114 0.12 -3.01 16.13
CA LYS A 114 -0.50 -4.04 16.99
C LYS A 114 -0.37 -3.72 18.49
N ASN A 115 0.63 -2.93 18.88
CA ASN A 115 0.84 -2.48 20.26
C ASN A 115 -0.04 -1.28 20.68
N ALA A 116 -0.71 -0.60 19.74
CA ALA A 116 -1.60 0.51 20.04
C ALA A 116 -3.02 0.07 20.44
N LYS A 117 -3.30 -1.25 20.49
CA LYS A 117 -4.52 -1.78 21.12
C LYS A 117 -4.41 -1.75 22.66
N SER A 118 -4.31 -0.55 23.21
CA SER A 118 -4.66 -0.16 24.58
C SER A 118 -4.58 1.37 24.59
N PRO A 119 -5.71 2.08 24.47
CA PRO A 119 -6.59 2.27 25.62
C PRO A 119 -8.09 2.31 25.25
N ASN A 120 -8.87 1.37 25.79
CA ASN A 120 -10.25 1.68 26.17
C ASN A 120 -10.63 0.84 27.40
N LYS A 121 -9.91 1.10 28.50
CA LYS A 121 -10.56 1.12 29.81
C LYS A 121 -10.91 2.57 30.02
N ASP A 122 -12.19 2.90 29.90
CA ASP A 122 -12.92 3.86 30.73
C ASP A 122 -14.17 4.30 29.98
N ASN A 123 -15.27 3.60 30.25
CA ASN A 123 -16.55 4.26 30.49
C ASN A 123 -17.25 3.46 31.59
N LYS A 124 -17.10 4.02 32.79
CA LYS A 124 -17.84 3.69 34.00
C LYS A 124 -19.19 4.40 33.97
#